data_AF-A0A6G3MGF8-F1
#
_entry.id   AF-A0A6G3MGF8-F1
#
_cell.length_a   1.000
_cell.length_b   1.000
_cell.length_c   1.000
_cell.angle_alpha   90.00
_cell.angle_beta   90.00
_cell.angle_gamma   90.00
#
_symmetry.space_group_name_H-M   'P 1'
#
loop_
_entity.id
_entity.type
_entity.pdbx_description
1 polymer ?
#
loop_
_entity_poly.entity_id
_entity_poly.type
_entity_poly.pdbx_seq_one_letter_code
_entity_poly.pdbx_strand_id
1 'polypeptide(L)'
;NVKENVTIREESDDLKGVVGSKRKCDQFTDGDKIDPFDTKFKSVQNIFIEIKNVPNNFKRRYLVKGYKNIEGFLRVALLPPESETATVCRAYVVFRAGTDPLSTIQSMNETQVKDFTPETVKCFETDPIIRAIRGVWDAKKVVIEQIKIIVEIIKKLDESMCVYSNRFPTIPDYNPRLENESTNESESPKETKSGSESEEHDSFDEGDDIIDNYKDNSLIFEAEKILNQQIAQPTDVDNEATDSQLLSMLDSLVMYLRIVHSYDFYSFSSNSQENDMPGRCQTLSIRKSFPLSSIKPNKIETQIDTILCKTRTLFFDSCAILNSDVFDEISGDLKKEKTEIDNYMEEKAKELRPNVWICHICKKKF
;
A
#
# COMPACT_ATOMS: atom_id res chain seq x y z
N ASN A 1 3.26 -58.07 -12.26
CA ASN A 1 3.57 -58.35 -10.83
C ASN A 1 4.80 -57.55 -10.50
N VAL A 2 4.71 -56.34 -9.98
CA VAL A 2 4.22 -56.01 -8.63
C VAL A 2 3.54 -54.63 -8.65
N LYS A 3 2.42 -54.52 -7.93
CA LYS A 3 1.67 -53.29 -7.69
C LYS A 3 2.40 -52.49 -6.59
N GLU A 4 2.70 -51.21 -6.84
CA GLU A 4 3.06 -50.27 -5.77
C GLU A 4 1.80 -49.55 -5.31
N ASN A 5 1.42 -49.82 -4.05
CA ASN A 5 0.34 -49.17 -3.33
C ASN A 5 0.84 -47.83 -2.76
N VAL A 6 0.37 -46.73 -3.32
CA VAL A 6 0.44 -45.41 -2.66
C VAL A 6 -0.75 -45.31 -1.71
N THR A 7 -0.47 -45.34 -0.41
CA THR A 7 -1.49 -45.17 0.64
C THR A 7 -1.56 -43.68 0.98
N ILE A 8 -2.61 -43.00 0.52
CA ILE A 8 -2.97 -41.66 0.96
C ILE A 8 -3.69 -41.82 2.30
N ARG A 9 -3.13 -41.28 3.39
CA ARG A 9 -3.85 -41.13 4.66
C ARG A 9 -4.49 -39.75 4.67
N GLU A 10 -5.82 -39.76 4.65
CA GLU A 10 -6.70 -38.67 5.05
C GLU A 10 -6.62 -38.52 6.57
N GLU A 11 -6.37 -37.31 7.06
CA GLU A 11 -6.71 -36.90 8.43
C GLU A 11 -7.59 -35.65 8.32
N SER A 12 -8.86 -35.87 8.65
CA SER A 12 -9.94 -34.90 8.77
C SER A 12 -10.14 -34.51 10.23
N ASP A 13 -10.63 -33.27 10.41
CA ASP A 13 -11.32 -32.69 11.59
C ASP A 13 -10.44 -32.40 12.84
N ASP A 14 -10.44 -31.22 13.46
CA ASP A 14 -11.60 -30.44 13.92
C ASP A 14 -11.39 -28.91 13.93
N LEU A 15 -12.42 -28.21 13.44
CA LEU A 15 -12.69 -26.78 13.58
C LEU A 15 -13.38 -26.49 14.93
N LYS A 16 -13.02 -25.37 15.58
CA LYS A 16 -13.86 -24.45 16.39
C LYS A 16 -12.94 -23.42 17.06
N GLY A 17 -13.13 -22.10 17.04
CA GLY A 17 -14.06 -21.20 16.39
C GLY A 17 -13.71 -19.80 16.92
N VAL A 18 -13.62 -18.78 16.04
CA VAL A 18 -13.75 -17.37 16.43
C VAL A 18 -14.48 -16.68 15.28
N VAL A 19 -15.78 -16.51 15.46
CA VAL A 19 -16.67 -15.79 14.55
C VAL A 19 -16.41 -14.30 14.74
N GLY A 20 -15.73 -13.67 13.78
CA GLY A 20 -15.75 -12.23 13.63
C GLY A 20 -17.16 -11.80 13.20
N SER A 21 -17.79 -10.94 13.99
CA SER A 21 -19.17 -10.49 13.79
C SER A 21 -19.30 -9.68 12.50
N LYS A 22 -19.83 -10.29 11.44
CA LYS A 22 -20.26 -9.60 10.22
C LYS A 22 -21.63 -8.99 10.51
N ARG A 23 -21.75 -7.65 10.53
CA ARG A 23 -23.07 -7.02 10.40
C ARG A 23 -23.58 -7.29 8.99
N LYS A 24 -24.66 -8.07 8.88
CA LYS A 24 -25.44 -8.20 7.64
C LYS A 24 -26.21 -6.90 7.46
N CYS A 25 -26.22 -6.38 6.24
CA CYS A 25 -27.21 -5.39 5.84
C CYS A 25 -28.50 -6.16 5.58
N ASP A 26 -29.51 -5.95 6.42
CA ASP A 26 -30.76 -6.70 6.37
C ASP A 26 -31.53 -6.42 5.08
N GLN A 27 -32.09 -7.49 4.50
CA GLN A 27 -33.08 -7.40 3.43
C GLN A 27 -34.40 -6.95 4.06
N PHE A 28 -34.82 -5.71 3.81
CA PHE A 28 -36.11 -5.21 4.28
C PHE A 28 -37.24 -5.83 3.44
N THR A 29 -38.11 -6.60 4.09
CA THR A 29 -39.43 -6.97 3.57
C THR A 29 -40.45 -5.93 3.99
N ASP A 30 -41.31 -5.51 3.05
CA ASP A 30 -42.40 -4.55 3.25
C ASP A 30 -43.30 -4.92 4.43
N GLY A 31 -43.42 -4.05 5.43
CA GLY A 31 -44.45 -4.24 6.46
C GLY A 31 -44.42 -3.39 7.73
N ASP A 32 -43.32 -2.72 8.10
CA ASP A 32 -43.26 -2.06 9.42
C ASP A 32 -43.35 -0.54 9.37
N LYS A 33 -44.28 -0.01 10.17
CA LYS A 33 -44.60 1.42 10.33
C LYS A 33 -43.41 2.15 10.95
N ILE A 34 -42.90 3.16 10.23
CA ILE A 34 -41.74 3.96 10.62
C ILE A 34 -42.16 5.10 11.56
N ASP A 35 -41.50 5.20 12.71
CA ASP A 35 -41.64 6.29 13.67
C ASP A 35 -40.93 7.57 13.13
N PRO A 36 -41.47 8.80 13.29
CA PRO A 36 -40.94 10.00 12.59
C PRO A 36 -39.60 10.53 13.11
N PHE A 37 -38.98 9.87 14.08
CA PHE A 37 -37.74 10.30 14.74
C PHE A 37 -36.60 9.28 14.66
N ASP A 38 -36.72 8.26 13.80
CA ASP A 38 -35.59 7.37 13.53
C ASP A 38 -34.60 8.06 12.58
N THR A 39 -33.78 8.95 13.15
CA THR A 39 -32.58 9.48 12.48
C THR A 39 -31.71 8.29 12.11
N LYS A 40 -31.86 7.80 10.87
CA LYS A 40 -31.02 6.78 10.23
C LYS A 40 -29.60 6.91 10.77
N PHE A 41 -29.12 5.86 11.45
CA PHE A 41 -27.73 5.77 11.91
C PHE A 41 -26.80 6.10 10.74
N LYS A 42 -26.29 7.34 10.71
CA LYS A 42 -25.28 7.74 9.73
C LYS A 42 -24.00 7.00 10.09
N SER A 43 -23.47 6.25 9.14
CA SER A 43 -22.22 5.52 9.33
C SER A 43 -21.13 6.48 9.78
N VAL A 44 -20.46 6.14 10.89
CA VAL A 44 -19.34 6.93 11.44
C VAL A 44 -18.07 6.78 10.58
N GLN A 45 -18.03 5.75 9.73
CA GLN A 45 -16.90 5.43 8.87
C GLN A 45 -17.23 5.67 7.40
N ASN A 46 -16.19 5.83 6.59
CA ASN A 46 -16.34 5.90 5.14
C ASN A 46 -16.93 4.59 4.61
N ILE A 47 -17.91 4.70 3.72
CA ILE A 47 -18.49 3.55 3.02
C ILE A 47 -17.74 3.33 1.71
N PHE A 48 -17.73 2.11 1.22
CA PHE A 48 -17.20 1.84 -0.12
C PHE A 48 -18.03 0.81 -0.87
N ILE A 49 -18.11 1.03 -2.18
CA ILE A 49 -18.90 0.22 -3.10
C ILE A 49 -17.96 -0.51 -4.04
N GLU A 50 -18.11 -1.82 -4.10
CA GLU A 50 -17.37 -2.68 -5.03
C GLU A 50 -18.03 -2.67 -6.42
N ILE A 51 -17.20 -2.44 -7.43
CA ILE A 51 -17.51 -2.61 -8.85
C ILE A 51 -16.76 -3.86 -9.32
N LYS A 52 -17.52 -4.84 -9.83
CA LYS A 52 -16.94 -6.07 -10.38
C LYS A 52 -16.71 -5.93 -11.89
N ASN A 53 -15.92 -6.85 -12.43
CA ASN A 53 -15.78 -7.06 -13.86
C ASN A 53 -15.22 -5.83 -14.62
N VAL A 54 -14.35 -5.04 -13.99
CA VAL A 54 -13.71 -3.90 -14.64
C VAL A 54 -12.67 -4.43 -15.63
N PRO A 55 -12.70 -4.06 -16.92
CA PRO A 55 -11.69 -4.52 -17.88
C PRO A 55 -10.27 -4.11 -17.47
N ASN A 56 -9.27 -4.96 -17.66
CA ASN A 56 -7.89 -4.64 -17.26
C ASN A 56 -7.29 -3.43 -18.01
N ASN A 57 -7.73 -3.17 -19.24
CA ASN A 57 -7.32 -2.00 -20.01
C ASN A 57 -8.03 -0.71 -19.57
N PHE A 58 -8.99 -0.81 -18.64
CA PHE A 58 -9.75 0.32 -18.16
C PHE A 58 -8.92 1.20 -17.23
N LYS A 59 -8.93 2.51 -17.49
CA LYS A 59 -8.13 3.46 -16.70
C LYS A 59 -8.96 4.05 -15.57
N ARG A 60 -8.38 4.07 -14.36
CA ARG A 60 -8.93 4.68 -13.13
C ARG A 60 -9.58 6.05 -13.37
N ARG A 61 -8.95 6.92 -14.16
CA ARG A 61 -9.43 8.28 -14.46
C ARG A 61 -10.85 8.35 -15.01
N TYR A 62 -11.31 7.33 -15.74
CA TYR A 62 -12.68 7.29 -16.25
C TYR A 62 -13.71 7.02 -15.14
N LEU A 63 -13.40 6.15 -14.17
CA LEU A 63 -14.24 5.92 -13.00
C LEU A 63 -14.34 7.19 -12.13
N VAL A 64 -13.20 7.85 -11.91
CA VAL A 64 -13.16 9.12 -11.15
C VAL A 64 -14.04 10.16 -11.84
N LYS A 65 -13.89 10.36 -13.16
CA LYS A 65 -14.71 11.32 -13.90
C LYS A 65 -16.21 11.02 -13.86
N GLY A 66 -16.58 9.74 -13.88
CA GLY A 66 -17.98 9.32 -13.78
C GLY A 66 -18.60 9.63 -12.42
N TYR A 67 -17.90 9.27 -11.34
CA TYR A 67 -18.48 9.30 -10.00
C TYR A 67 -18.14 10.55 -9.17
N LYS A 68 -17.26 11.45 -9.64
CA LYS A 68 -16.83 12.66 -8.91
C LYS A 68 -18.00 13.59 -8.52
N ASN A 69 -19.09 13.56 -9.27
CA ASN A 69 -20.27 14.39 -9.03
C ASN A 69 -21.30 13.75 -8.07
N ILE A 70 -21.09 12.51 -7.66
CA ILE A 70 -21.97 11.85 -6.69
C ILE A 70 -21.65 12.42 -5.30
N GLU A 71 -22.70 12.69 -4.52
CA GLU A 71 -22.58 13.23 -3.17
C GLU A 71 -21.71 12.31 -2.30
N GLY A 72 -20.79 12.92 -1.55
CA GLY A 72 -19.89 12.19 -0.67
C GLY A 72 -18.75 11.45 -1.35
N PHE A 73 -18.56 11.55 -2.68
CA PHE A 73 -17.43 10.90 -3.37
C PHE A 73 -16.07 11.36 -2.79
N LEU A 74 -15.17 10.40 -2.54
CA LEU A 74 -13.80 10.67 -2.10
C LEU A 74 -12.77 10.24 -3.14
N ARG A 75 -12.75 8.96 -3.49
CA ARG A 75 -11.73 8.37 -4.37
C ARG A 75 -12.19 7.03 -4.95
N VAL A 76 -11.43 6.56 -5.92
CA VAL A 76 -11.56 5.21 -6.50
C VAL A 76 -10.29 4.43 -6.13
N ALA A 77 -10.35 3.11 -6.05
CA ALA A 77 -9.21 2.22 -6.03
C ALA A 77 -9.41 1.19 -7.14
N LEU A 78 -8.42 1.00 -8.01
CA LEU A 78 -8.46 -0.02 -9.07
C LEU A 78 -7.42 -1.08 -8.73
N LEU A 79 -7.88 -2.30 -8.42
CA LEU A 79 -7.00 -3.38 -8.02
C LEU A 79 -6.31 -3.98 -9.25
N PRO A 80 -5.07 -4.50 -9.08
CA PRO A 80 -4.47 -5.34 -10.09
C PRO A 80 -5.32 -6.60 -10.33
N PRO A 81 -5.22 -7.21 -11.52
CA PRO A 81 -5.87 -8.50 -11.78
C PRO A 81 -5.36 -9.56 -10.81
N GLU A 82 -6.25 -10.44 -10.35
CA GLU A 82 -5.90 -11.49 -9.36
C GLU A 82 -4.95 -12.56 -9.92
N SER A 83 -4.94 -12.73 -11.25
CA SER A 83 -4.02 -13.62 -11.97
C SER A 83 -3.58 -12.98 -13.28
N GLU A 84 -2.45 -13.42 -13.82
CA GLU A 84 -1.93 -12.94 -15.12
C GLU A 84 -2.90 -13.21 -16.27
N THR A 85 -3.73 -14.24 -16.15
CA THR A 85 -4.74 -14.64 -17.14
C THR A 85 -6.08 -13.96 -16.96
N ALA A 86 -6.31 -13.27 -15.83
CA ALA A 86 -7.57 -12.60 -15.58
C ALA A 86 -7.75 -11.46 -16.57
N THR A 87 -8.91 -11.38 -17.21
CA THR A 87 -9.26 -10.31 -18.16
C THR A 87 -9.94 -9.12 -17.49
N VAL A 88 -10.37 -9.32 -16.24
CA VAL A 88 -11.09 -8.34 -15.43
C VAL A 88 -10.45 -8.19 -14.07
N CYS A 89 -10.61 -7.01 -13.51
CA CYS A 89 -10.21 -6.65 -12.16
C CYS A 89 -11.40 -6.06 -11.38
N ARG A 90 -11.14 -5.71 -10.13
CA ARG A 90 -12.12 -5.11 -9.22
C ARG A 90 -11.77 -3.66 -8.98
N ALA A 91 -12.79 -2.84 -8.78
CA ALA A 91 -12.61 -1.47 -8.31
C ALA A 91 -13.44 -1.21 -7.07
N TYR A 92 -12.95 -0.34 -6.20
CA TYR A 92 -13.70 0.18 -5.07
C TYR A 92 -13.90 1.67 -5.23
N VAL A 93 -15.10 2.16 -4.99
CA VAL A 93 -15.40 3.59 -4.93
C VAL A 93 -15.70 3.94 -3.48
N VAL A 94 -14.98 4.92 -2.94
CA VAL A 94 -15.03 5.29 -1.52
C VAL A 94 -15.83 6.58 -1.38
N PHE A 95 -16.76 6.58 -0.43
CA PHE A 95 -17.61 7.71 -0.09
C PHE A 95 -17.46 8.10 1.38
N ARG A 96 -17.74 9.37 1.68
CA ARG A 96 -17.61 9.96 3.01
C ARG A 96 -18.57 9.31 4.00
N ALA A 97 -18.12 9.23 5.26
CA ALA A 97 -18.96 8.86 6.39
C ALA A 97 -20.27 9.68 6.41
N GLY A 98 -21.38 9.02 6.71
CA GLY A 98 -22.72 9.59 6.79
C GLY A 98 -23.48 9.71 5.46
N THR A 99 -22.91 9.26 4.34
CA THR A 99 -23.62 9.14 3.06
C THR A 99 -24.57 7.93 3.09
N ASP A 100 -25.77 8.05 2.52
CA ASP A 100 -26.73 6.93 2.44
C ASP A 100 -26.27 5.91 1.38
N PRO A 101 -26.01 4.64 1.75
CA PRO A 101 -25.49 3.65 0.80
C PRO A 101 -26.43 3.34 -0.35
N LEU A 102 -27.75 3.32 -0.09
CA LEU A 102 -28.75 2.92 -1.07
C LEU A 102 -28.90 3.98 -2.17
N SER A 103 -29.01 5.26 -1.78
CA SER A 103 -29.06 6.36 -2.74
C SER A 103 -27.78 6.47 -3.57
N THR A 104 -26.63 6.18 -2.96
CA THR A 104 -25.32 6.19 -3.64
C THR A 104 -25.23 5.09 -4.68
N ILE A 105 -25.62 3.85 -4.34
CA ILE A 105 -25.65 2.72 -5.28
C ILE A 105 -26.59 3.01 -6.45
N GLN A 106 -27.78 3.55 -6.17
CA GLN A 106 -28.72 3.96 -7.22
C GLN A 106 -28.10 5.00 -8.16
N SER A 107 -27.50 6.06 -7.59
CA SER A 107 -26.84 7.12 -8.38
C SER A 107 -25.69 6.59 -9.22
N MET A 108 -24.90 5.64 -8.69
CA MET A 108 -23.83 4.98 -9.44
C MET A 108 -24.37 4.13 -10.59
N ASN A 109 -25.48 3.42 -10.41
CA ASN A 109 -26.10 2.61 -11.46
C ASN A 109 -26.74 3.47 -12.57
N GLU A 110 -27.26 4.65 -12.24
CA GLU A 110 -27.79 5.61 -13.21
C GLU A 110 -26.68 6.35 -13.97
N THR A 111 -25.47 6.43 -13.38
CA THR A 111 -24.33 7.12 -13.98
C THR A 111 -23.72 6.29 -15.11
N GLN A 112 -23.69 6.86 -16.32
CA GLN A 112 -22.97 6.25 -17.43
C GLN A 112 -21.47 6.53 -17.34
N VAL A 113 -20.67 5.47 -17.27
CA VAL A 113 -19.23 5.55 -17.42
C VAL A 113 -18.87 5.26 -18.88
N LYS A 114 -17.91 6.02 -19.43
CA LYS A 114 -17.48 5.85 -20.82
C LYS A 114 -16.91 4.45 -21.05
N ASP A 115 -17.37 3.78 -22.11
CA ASP A 115 -16.85 2.48 -22.61
C ASP A 115 -16.95 1.31 -21.61
N PHE A 116 -17.72 1.45 -20.52
CA PHE A 116 -17.91 0.41 -19.52
C PHE A 116 -19.22 0.63 -18.74
N THR A 117 -20.04 -0.41 -18.61
CA THR A 117 -21.23 -0.37 -17.74
C THR A 117 -20.88 -1.02 -16.40
N PRO A 118 -20.78 -0.24 -15.31
CA PRO A 118 -20.37 -0.75 -14.02
C PRO A 118 -21.44 -1.63 -13.39
N GLU A 119 -21.07 -2.84 -13.00
CA GLU A 119 -21.92 -3.70 -12.17
C GLU A 119 -21.56 -3.49 -10.69
N THR A 120 -22.38 -2.68 -10.00
CA THR A 120 -22.22 -2.46 -8.56
C THR A 120 -22.87 -3.60 -7.79
N VAL A 121 -22.15 -4.16 -6.82
CA VAL A 121 -22.61 -5.38 -6.14
C VAL A 121 -22.89 -5.15 -4.67
N LYS A 122 -21.99 -4.44 -3.97
CA LYS A 122 -22.06 -4.41 -2.51
C LYS A 122 -21.42 -3.17 -1.91
N CYS A 123 -22.15 -2.57 -0.96
CA CYS A 123 -21.59 -1.62 0.00
C CYS A 123 -20.95 -2.38 1.16
N PHE A 124 -19.79 -1.92 1.58
CA PHE A 124 -19.06 -2.43 2.72
C PHE A 124 -18.76 -1.30 3.69
N GLU A 125 -18.82 -1.65 4.97
CA GLU A 125 -18.23 -0.91 6.07
C GLU A 125 -17.12 -1.79 6.64
N THR A 126 -15.96 -1.22 6.95
CA THR A 126 -14.84 -1.98 7.48
C THR A 126 -14.22 -1.32 8.68
N ASP A 127 -14.26 -2.05 9.78
CA ASP A 127 -13.48 -1.71 10.96
C ASP A 127 -11.98 -2.04 10.75
N PRO A 128 -11.09 -1.30 11.43
CA PRO A 128 -9.68 -1.67 11.52
C PRO A 128 -9.53 -3.05 12.19
N ILE A 129 -8.61 -3.86 11.69
CA ILE A 129 -8.37 -5.23 12.16
C ILE A 129 -6.97 -5.28 12.79
N ILE A 130 -6.93 -5.56 14.09
CA ILE A 130 -5.68 -5.81 14.81
C ILE A 130 -5.43 -7.32 14.87
N ARG A 131 -4.28 -7.78 14.35
CA ARG A 131 -3.90 -9.20 14.33
C ARG A 131 -2.74 -9.47 15.29
N ALA A 132 -2.96 -10.33 16.28
CA ALA A 132 -1.89 -10.69 17.22
C ALA A 132 -1.03 -11.85 16.69
N ILE A 133 0.25 -11.60 16.41
CA ILE A 133 1.21 -12.58 15.90
C ILE A 133 1.95 -13.24 17.06
N ARG A 134 1.93 -14.57 17.09
CA ARG A 134 2.64 -15.37 18.10
C ARG A 134 4.12 -15.47 17.74
N GLY A 135 4.99 -15.37 18.73
CA GLY A 135 6.43 -15.52 18.54
C GLY A 135 7.21 -15.03 19.75
N VAL A 136 8.53 -15.21 19.71
CA VAL A 136 9.46 -14.73 20.75
C VAL A 136 9.85 -13.27 20.44
N TRP A 137 8.85 -12.39 20.33
CA TRP A 137 9.05 -11.01 19.86
C TRP A 137 9.62 -10.08 20.92
N ASP A 138 9.39 -10.39 22.20
CA ASP A 138 9.71 -9.52 23.34
C ASP A 138 11.06 -9.86 24.01
N ALA A 139 11.80 -10.84 23.49
CA ALA A 139 13.13 -11.16 24.01
C ALA A 139 14.13 -10.07 23.60
N LYS A 140 15.00 -9.62 24.53
CA LYS A 140 15.91 -8.49 24.33
C LYS A 140 16.75 -8.62 23.06
N LYS A 141 17.35 -9.81 22.81
CA LYS A 141 18.09 -10.11 21.57
C LYS A 141 17.23 -9.92 20.32
N VAL A 142 15.99 -10.42 20.32
CA VAL A 142 15.09 -10.32 19.16
C VAL A 142 14.64 -8.88 18.93
N VAL A 143 14.42 -8.09 19.99
CA VAL A 143 14.06 -6.66 19.89
C VAL A 143 15.20 -5.85 19.29
N ILE A 144 16.44 -6.09 19.73
CA ILE A 144 17.63 -5.42 19.18
C ILE A 144 17.79 -5.72 17.69
N GLU A 145 17.66 -6.98 17.29
CA GLU A 145 17.74 -7.36 15.86
C GLU A 145 16.57 -6.80 15.04
N GLN A 146 15.35 -6.76 15.58
CA GLN A 146 14.21 -6.10 14.92
C GLN A 146 14.50 -4.62 14.65
N ILE A 147 15.01 -3.88 15.63
CA ILE A 147 15.33 -2.45 15.47
C ILE A 147 16.37 -2.27 14.36
N LYS A 148 17.45 -3.06 14.35
CA LYS A 148 18.48 -3.00 13.31
C LYS A 148 17.90 -3.20 11.92
N ILE A 149 17.10 -4.24 11.75
CA ILE A 149 16.49 -4.60 10.46
C ILE A 149 15.50 -3.51 10.02
N ILE A 150 14.64 -3.02 10.91
CA ILE A 150 13.67 -1.98 10.58
C ILE A 150 14.37 -0.67 10.19
N VAL A 151 15.43 -0.27 10.91
CA VAL A 151 16.22 0.90 10.55
C VAL A 151 16.80 0.75 9.14
N GLU A 152 17.35 -0.41 8.79
CA GLU A 152 17.86 -0.67 7.44
C GLU A 152 16.75 -0.61 6.38
N ILE A 153 15.57 -1.20 6.67
CA ILE A 153 14.39 -1.14 5.79
C ILE A 153 13.98 0.32 5.56
N ILE A 154 13.81 1.09 6.64
CA ILE A 154 13.37 2.49 6.57
C ILE A 154 14.36 3.32 5.75
N LYS A 155 15.67 3.20 5.99
CA LYS A 155 16.67 3.94 5.21
C LYS A 155 16.52 3.70 3.71
N LYS A 156 16.40 2.43 3.31
CA LYS A 156 16.27 2.04 1.89
C LYS A 156 14.94 2.50 1.27
N LEU A 157 13.85 2.45 2.03
CA LEU A 157 12.53 2.89 1.55
C LEU A 157 12.42 4.42 1.50
N ASP A 158 12.96 5.12 2.50
CA ASP A 158 13.02 6.58 2.53
C ASP A 158 13.85 7.12 1.36
N GLU A 159 14.98 6.48 1.05
CA GLU A 159 15.82 6.78 -0.10
C GLU A 159 15.10 6.48 -1.43
N SER A 160 14.51 5.29 -1.58
CA SER A 160 13.87 4.90 -2.84
C SER A 160 12.61 5.72 -3.18
N MET A 161 11.87 6.17 -2.16
CA MET A 161 10.69 7.03 -2.32
C MET A 161 11.01 8.52 -2.21
N CYS A 162 12.29 8.88 -2.01
CA CYS A 162 12.75 10.26 -1.84
C CYS A 162 11.93 11.04 -0.79
N VAL A 163 11.57 10.40 0.34
CA VAL A 163 10.63 10.95 1.35
C VAL A 163 11.08 12.30 1.89
N TYR A 164 12.38 12.44 2.13
CA TYR A 164 13.01 13.66 2.66
C TYR A 164 13.68 14.52 1.58
N SER A 165 13.33 14.32 0.30
CA SER A 165 13.79 15.18 -0.78
C SER A 165 13.16 16.57 -0.68
N ASN A 166 13.88 17.59 -1.15
CA ASN A 166 13.38 18.97 -1.22
C ASN A 166 12.29 19.17 -2.30
N ARG A 167 11.90 18.09 -3.00
CA ARG A 167 10.85 18.09 -4.01
C ARG A 167 9.47 18.38 -3.43
N PHE A 168 9.26 18.03 -2.16
CA PHE A 168 7.99 18.23 -1.47
C PHE A 168 8.06 19.43 -0.52
N PRO A 169 6.93 20.13 -0.28
CA PRO A 169 6.86 21.16 0.75
C PRO A 169 7.33 20.59 2.09
N THR A 170 8.04 21.40 2.87
CA THR A 170 8.52 20.99 4.19
C THR A 170 7.35 20.48 5.03
N ILE A 171 7.47 19.24 5.52
CA ILE A 171 6.51 18.65 6.45
C ILE A 171 6.41 19.61 7.65
N PRO A 172 5.22 20.18 7.95
CA PRO A 172 5.06 21.04 9.10
C PRO A 172 5.48 20.29 10.37
N ASP A 173 6.22 20.95 11.25
CA ASP A 173 6.57 20.36 12.54
C ASP A 173 5.29 19.95 13.29
N TYR A 174 5.29 18.74 13.88
CA TYR A 174 4.16 18.23 14.64
C TYR A 174 3.78 19.23 15.74
N ASN A 175 2.55 19.75 15.66
CA ASN A 175 2.01 20.69 16.63
C ASN A 175 1.02 19.96 17.57
N PRO A 176 1.44 19.57 18.78
CA PRO A 176 0.58 18.85 19.74
C PRO A 176 -0.66 19.65 20.18
N ARG A 177 -0.78 20.95 19.84
CA ARG A 177 -1.98 21.74 20.13
C ARG A 177 -3.18 21.40 19.25
N LEU A 178 -2.97 20.75 18.10
CA LEU A 178 -4.04 20.36 17.19
C LEU A 178 -4.87 19.15 17.66
N GLU A 179 -4.41 18.42 18.68
CA GLU A 179 -5.16 17.29 19.26
C GLU A 179 -6.36 17.77 20.12
N ASN A 180 -6.31 19.00 20.63
CA ASN A 180 -7.27 19.51 21.61
C ASN A 180 -8.42 20.33 20.99
N GLU A 181 -8.41 20.60 19.68
CA GLU A 181 -9.42 21.41 18.99
C GLU A 181 -10.61 20.60 18.45
N SER A 182 -10.73 19.31 18.80
CA SER A 182 -11.84 18.44 18.38
C SER A 182 -13.14 18.62 19.19
N THR A 183 -13.25 19.67 20.00
CA THR A 183 -14.48 20.03 20.71
C THR A 183 -14.67 21.55 20.77
N ASN A 184 -15.09 22.16 19.65
CA ASN A 184 -16.08 23.25 19.61
C ASN A 184 -16.32 23.67 18.16
N GLU A 185 -17.60 23.81 17.84
CA GLU A 185 -18.15 23.91 16.49
C GLU A 185 -17.84 25.22 15.75
N SER A 186 -18.13 25.18 14.45
CA SER A 186 -18.41 26.31 13.55
C SER A 186 -17.23 27.07 12.93
N GLU A 187 -16.29 26.36 12.32
CA GLU A 187 -15.74 26.78 11.04
C GLU A 187 -15.49 25.51 10.23
N SER A 188 -16.16 25.39 9.07
CA SER A 188 -15.94 24.30 8.13
C SER A 188 -14.43 24.16 7.89
N PRO A 189 -13.82 22.98 8.08
CA PRO A 189 -12.46 22.77 7.64
C PRO A 189 -12.45 23.13 6.17
N LYS A 190 -11.67 24.15 5.78
CA LYS A 190 -11.22 24.25 4.40
C LYS A 190 -10.36 23.01 4.22
N GLU A 191 -11.01 21.92 3.84
CA GLU A 191 -10.38 20.73 3.32
C GLU A 191 -9.40 21.26 2.28
N THR A 192 -8.11 21.25 2.62
CA THR A 192 -7.06 21.37 1.62
C THR A 192 -7.46 20.37 0.56
N LYS A 193 -7.79 20.88 -0.63
CA LYS A 193 -7.94 20.09 -1.84
C LYS A 193 -6.62 19.34 -2.06
N SER A 194 -6.39 18.27 -1.31
CA SER A 194 -5.66 17.10 -1.74
C SER A 194 -6.67 16.24 -2.51
N GLY A 195 -7.36 16.89 -3.44
CA GLY A 195 -7.97 16.22 -4.56
C GLY A 195 -6.80 15.73 -5.39
N SER A 196 -6.85 14.47 -5.75
CA SER A 196 -6.01 13.83 -6.74
C SER A 196 -6.31 14.47 -8.11
N GLU A 197 -5.86 15.71 -8.26
CA GLU A 197 -5.67 16.43 -9.50
C GLU A 197 -4.15 16.48 -9.75
N SER A 198 -3.51 15.31 -9.72
CA SER A 198 -2.29 15.11 -10.48
C SER A 198 -2.73 14.99 -11.94
N GLU A 199 -2.90 16.14 -12.59
CA GLU A 199 -2.72 16.18 -14.04
C GLU A 199 -1.32 15.65 -14.30
N GLU A 200 -1.23 14.59 -15.12
CA GLU A 200 0.02 14.04 -15.62
C GLU A 200 0.69 15.12 -16.49
N HIS A 201 1.40 16.05 -15.84
CA HIS A 201 2.36 16.93 -16.50
C HIS A 201 3.71 16.20 -16.47
N ASP A 202 3.94 15.39 -17.50
CA ASP A 202 5.27 14.94 -17.91
C ASP A 202 6.07 16.17 -18.39
N SER A 203 6.68 16.89 -17.45
CA SER A 203 7.85 17.72 -17.76
C SER A 203 9.06 17.03 -17.18
N PHE A 204 9.64 16.16 -18.01
CA PHE A 204 10.98 15.62 -17.87
C PHE A 204 11.94 16.80 -18.11
N ASP A 205 12.30 17.51 -17.03
CA ASP A 205 13.33 18.56 -17.07
C ASP A 205 14.66 17.88 -16.78
N GLU A 206 15.42 17.61 -17.85
CA GLU A 206 16.81 17.18 -17.76
C GLU A 206 17.68 18.39 -17.43
N GLY A 207 18.33 18.34 -16.26
CA GLY A 207 19.49 19.18 -15.96
C GLY A 207 19.34 20.00 -14.69
N ASP A 208 19.71 19.39 -13.56
CA ASP A 208 20.73 19.95 -12.67
C ASP A 208 21.03 18.92 -11.57
N ASP A 209 22.30 18.60 -11.37
CA ASP A 209 22.81 17.81 -10.25
C ASP A 209 22.63 18.61 -8.96
N ILE A 210 21.39 18.71 -8.47
CA ILE A 210 21.09 19.21 -7.14
C ILE A 210 21.55 18.12 -6.19
N ILE A 211 22.64 18.38 -5.47
CA ILE A 211 23.00 17.63 -4.27
C ILE A 211 21.82 17.80 -3.31
N ASP A 212 20.89 16.85 -3.35
CA ASP A 212 19.77 16.77 -2.44
C ASP A 212 20.34 16.60 -1.03
N ASN A 213 20.33 17.69 -0.26
CA ASN A 213 20.69 17.64 1.13
C ASN A 213 19.53 16.96 1.88
N TYR A 214 19.57 15.62 1.93
CA TYR A 214 18.58 14.81 2.61
C TYR A 214 18.56 15.21 4.09
N LYS A 215 17.41 15.68 4.58
CA LYS A 215 17.23 15.84 6.02
C LYS A 215 17.14 14.45 6.62
N ASP A 216 18.11 14.11 7.48
CA ASP A 216 18.12 12.80 8.13
C ASP A 216 16.85 12.57 8.94
N ASN A 217 16.29 11.36 8.81
CA ASN A 217 15.14 10.93 9.59
C ASN A 217 15.52 10.92 11.08
N SER A 218 14.93 11.83 11.87
CA SER A 218 15.24 11.99 13.29
C SER A 218 14.96 10.72 14.10
N LEU A 219 13.99 9.91 13.68
CA LEU A 219 13.65 8.64 14.33
C LEU A 219 14.78 7.61 14.15
N ILE A 220 15.40 7.56 12.97
CA ILE A 220 16.54 6.69 12.70
C ILE A 220 17.73 7.08 13.58
N PHE A 221 18.02 8.38 13.67
CA PHE A 221 19.10 8.89 14.50
C PHE A 221 18.92 8.52 15.98
N GLU A 222 17.70 8.64 16.51
CA GLU A 222 17.39 8.25 17.88
C GLU A 222 17.53 6.73 18.09
N ALA A 223 17.07 5.93 17.13
CA ALA A 223 17.20 4.48 17.17
C ALA A 223 18.67 4.02 17.19
N GLU A 224 19.52 4.60 16.35
CA GLU A 224 20.96 4.30 16.31
C GLU A 224 21.66 4.69 17.61
N LYS A 225 21.30 5.84 18.19
CA LYS A 225 21.83 6.28 19.49
C LYS A 225 21.52 5.26 20.59
N ILE A 226 20.28 4.79 20.67
CA ILE A 226 19.85 3.79 21.67
C ILE A 226 20.56 2.46 21.43
N LEU A 227 20.68 2.04 20.17
CA LEU A 227 21.38 0.81 19.81
C LEU A 227 22.86 0.85 20.23
N ASN A 228 23.55 1.97 19.98
CA ASN A 228 24.95 2.16 20.37
C ASN A 228 25.14 2.14 21.89
N GLN A 229 24.17 2.63 22.67
CA GLN A 229 24.20 2.56 24.14
C GLN A 229 24.12 1.12 24.65
N GLN A 230 23.33 0.26 24.00
CA GLN A 230 23.20 -1.15 24.36
C GLN A 230 24.45 -1.96 24.00
N ILE A 231 25.12 -1.63 22.88
CA ILE A 231 26.41 -2.26 22.50
C ILE A 231 27.49 -1.94 23.54
N ALA A 232 27.47 -0.74 24.13
CA ALA A 232 28.41 -0.32 25.16
C ALA A 232 28.16 -0.99 26.54
N GLN A 233 26.99 -1.59 26.76
CA GLN A 233 26.63 -2.31 27.99
C GLN A 233 26.17 -3.74 27.66
N PRO A 234 27.08 -4.64 27.26
CA PRO A 234 26.73 -6.03 27.00
C PRO A 234 26.33 -6.73 28.31
N THR A 235 25.04 -6.95 28.50
CA THR A 235 24.50 -7.84 29.54
C THR A 235 24.36 -9.24 28.95
N ASP A 236 25.15 -10.21 29.44
CA ASP A 236 25.23 -11.60 28.95
C ASP A 236 23.98 -12.48 29.18
N VAL A 237 22.81 -11.89 29.47
CA VAL A 237 21.62 -12.63 29.88
C VAL A 237 20.50 -12.49 28.85
N ASP A 238 20.39 -13.50 27.98
CA ASP A 238 19.41 -13.58 26.87
C ASP A 238 17.93 -13.58 27.28
N ASN A 239 17.67 -13.77 28.58
CA ASN A 239 16.33 -13.94 29.16
C ASN A 239 15.89 -12.78 30.07
N GLU A 240 16.61 -11.65 30.08
CA GLU A 240 16.16 -10.47 30.80
C GLU A 240 14.93 -9.84 30.15
N ALA A 241 14.11 -9.18 30.98
CA ALA A 241 12.99 -8.38 30.51
C ALA A 241 13.53 -7.23 29.64
N THR A 242 12.92 -7.02 28.48
CA THR A 242 13.35 -5.95 27.57
C THR A 242 13.06 -4.58 28.16
N ASP A 243 14.03 -3.67 28.04
CA ASP A 243 13.92 -2.29 28.48
C ASP A 243 12.72 -1.58 27.84
N SER A 244 11.95 -0.83 28.63
CA SER A 244 10.79 -0.07 28.14
C SER A 244 11.18 0.94 27.04
N GLN A 245 12.41 1.46 27.08
CA GLN A 245 12.92 2.40 26.08
C GLN A 245 13.15 1.71 24.71
N LEU A 246 13.64 0.47 24.70
CA LEU A 246 13.82 -0.31 23.47
C LEU A 246 12.47 -0.67 22.84
N LEU A 247 11.50 -1.05 23.67
CA LEU A 247 10.15 -1.37 23.21
C LEU A 247 9.46 -0.14 22.61
N SER A 248 9.56 1.01 23.28
CA SER A 248 9.00 2.27 22.76
C SER A 248 9.62 2.69 21.43
N MET A 249 10.95 2.54 21.29
CA MET A 249 11.63 2.85 20.03
C MET A 249 11.21 1.89 18.90
N LEU A 250 11.14 0.59 19.21
CA LEU A 250 10.65 -0.43 18.26
C LEU A 250 9.22 -0.11 17.79
N ASP A 251 8.31 0.24 18.70
CA ASP A 251 6.93 0.56 18.36
C ASP A 251 6.85 1.82 17.47
N SER A 252 7.62 2.87 17.76
CA SER A 252 7.72 4.05 16.90
C SER A 252 8.21 3.71 15.49
N LEU A 253 9.23 2.85 15.36
CA LEU A 253 9.76 2.40 14.08
C LEU A 253 8.75 1.56 13.28
N VAL A 254 8.06 0.62 13.94
CA VAL A 254 7.01 -0.19 13.31
C VAL A 254 5.85 0.69 12.84
N MET A 255 5.46 1.69 13.65
CA MET A 255 4.40 2.63 13.29
C MET A 255 4.80 3.53 12.12
N TYR A 256 6.03 4.04 12.09
CA TYR A 256 6.54 4.81 10.96
C TYR A 256 6.46 3.98 9.68
N LEU A 257 6.97 2.75 9.72
CA LEU A 257 6.99 1.84 8.58
C LEU A 257 5.57 1.49 8.10
N ARG A 258 4.62 1.34 9.02
CA ARG A 258 3.22 1.06 8.69
C ARG A 258 2.49 2.25 8.07
N ILE A 259 2.69 3.45 8.63
CA ILE A 259 1.94 4.66 8.25
C ILE A 259 2.53 5.28 6.99
N VAL A 260 3.85 5.40 6.91
CA VAL A 260 4.53 6.08 5.80
C VAL A 260 4.67 5.14 4.60
N HIS A 261 5.15 3.92 4.84
CA HIS A 261 5.51 2.98 3.77
C HIS A 261 4.46 1.89 3.51
N SER A 262 3.31 1.92 4.21
CA SER A 262 2.25 0.90 4.08
C SER A 262 2.78 -0.54 4.21
N TYR A 263 3.78 -0.72 5.09
CA TYR A 263 4.42 -2.00 5.32
C TYR A 263 4.14 -2.52 6.73
N ASP A 264 3.50 -3.68 6.82
CA ASP A 264 3.24 -4.36 8.09
C ASP A 264 4.40 -5.31 8.41
N PHE A 265 5.22 -4.89 9.38
CA PHE A 265 6.44 -5.60 9.78
C PHE A 265 6.20 -7.02 10.29
N TYR A 266 5.16 -7.24 11.11
CA TYR A 266 4.93 -8.56 11.70
C TYR A 266 4.20 -9.53 10.77
N SER A 267 3.44 -9.01 9.81
CA SER A 267 2.84 -9.79 8.71
C SER A 267 3.85 -10.06 7.58
N PHE A 268 4.90 -9.25 7.48
CA PHE A 268 5.83 -9.21 6.35
C PHE A 268 5.16 -8.91 5.00
N SER A 269 4.20 -7.98 5.00
CA SER A 269 3.40 -7.65 3.81
C SER A 269 3.41 -6.14 3.53
N SER A 270 3.69 -5.76 2.28
CA SER A 270 3.52 -4.42 1.75
C SER A 270 2.21 -4.30 0.97
N ASN A 271 1.56 -3.13 1.07
CA ASN A 271 0.40 -2.79 0.25
C ASN A 271 0.62 -1.45 -0.46
N SER A 272 1.15 -1.47 -1.68
CA SER A 272 1.48 -0.24 -2.43
C SER A 272 0.28 0.65 -2.75
N GLN A 273 -0.89 0.06 -2.96
CA GLN A 273 -2.13 0.78 -3.31
C GLN A 273 -3.01 1.14 -2.10
N GLU A 274 -2.50 0.97 -0.88
CA GLU A 274 -3.31 1.13 0.34
C GLU A 274 -3.90 2.54 0.51
N ASN A 275 -3.21 3.58 0.04
CA ASN A 275 -3.70 4.96 0.13
C ASN A 275 -4.99 5.19 -0.68
N ASP A 276 -5.12 4.47 -1.80
CA ASP A 276 -6.31 4.50 -2.65
C ASP A 276 -7.43 3.62 -2.10
N MET A 277 -7.06 2.49 -1.47
CA MET A 277 -8.00 1.52 -0.91
C MET A 277 -9.00 2.15 0.08
N PRO A 278 -10.20 1.54 0.24
CA PRO A 278 -11.21 2.05 1.15
C PRO A 278 -10.75 2.15 2.61
N GLY A 279 -10.16 1.08 3.13
CA GLY A 279 -9.56 1.03 4.46
C GLY A 279 -8.09 1.39 4.39
N ARG A 280 -7.74 2.65 4.66
CA ARG A 280 -6.35 3.07 4.88
C ARG A 280 -5.87 2.53 6.22
N CYS A 281 -4.67 1.95 6.25
CA CYS A 281 -4.10 1.34 7.45
C CYS A 281 -5.05 0.30 8.09
N GLN A 282 -5.83 -0.42 7.29
CA GLN A 282 -6.94 -1.24 7.79
C GLN A 282 -6.46 -2.36 8.71
N THR A 283 -5.36 -3.02 8.36
CA THR A 283 -4.82 -4.14 9.12
C THR A 283 -3.50 -3.76 9.78
N LEU A 284 -3.38 -4.03 11.07
CA LEU A 284 -2.13 -3.91 11.80
C LEU A 284 -1.84 -5.19 12.56
N SER A 285 -0.70 -5.80 12.27
CA SER A 285 -0.21 -6.94 13.03
C SER A 285 0.60 -6.45 14.22
N ILE A 286 0.31 -7.01 15.40
CA ILE A 286 0.96 -6.65 16.66
C ILE A 286 1.60 -7.89 17.29
N ARG A 287 2.57 -7.64 18.16
CA ARG A 287 3.21 -8.70 18.95
C ARG A 287 2.22 -9.27 19.95
N LYS A 288 2.17 -10.60 20.05
CA LYS A 288 1.55 -11.26 21.18
C LYS A 288 2.62 -11.64 22.19
N SER A 289 2.60 -11.02 23.36
CA SER A 289 3.57 -11.31 24.41
C SER A 289 3.58 -12.78 24.81
N PHE A 290 4.79 -13.30 24.99
CA PHE A 290 5.06 -14.68 25.34
C PHE A 290 5.79 -14.73 26.70
N PRO A 291 5.41 -15.62 27.63
CA PRO A 291 6.07 -15.67 28.93
C PRO A 291 7.55 -16.04 28.78
N LEU A 292 8.42 -15.13 29.24
CA LEU A 292 9.88 -15.24 29.13
C LEU A 292 10.43 -16.51 29.81
N SER A 293 9.78 -16.97 30.88
CA SER A 293 10.15 -18.18 31.63
C SER A 293 10.08 -19.49 30.82
N SER A 294 9.42 -19.49 29.65
CA SER A 294 9.23 -20.67 28.81
C SER A 294 10.04 -20.64 27.52
N ILE A 295 10.95 -19.68 27.38
CA ILE A 295 11.72 -19.46 26.15
C ILE A 295 13.00 -20.30 26.18
N LYS A 296 13.17 -21.13 25.15
CA LYS A 296 14.42 -21.86 24.89
C LYS A 296 15.30 -21.01 23.98
N PRO A 297 16.63 -20.95 24.18
CA PRO A 297 17.53 -20.12 23.38
C PRO A 297 17.45 -20.43 21.87
N ASN A 298 17.30 -21.72 21.49
CA ASN A 298 17.14 -22.10 20.09
C ASN A 298 15.93 -21.41 19.40
N LYS A 299 14.86 -21.09 20.14
CA LYS A 299 13.70 -20.39 19.58
C LYS A 299 14.00 -18.91 19.30
N ILE A 300 14.91 -18.29 20.05
CA ILE A 300 15.35 -16.91 19.85
C ILE A 300 16.10 -16.83 18.51
N GLU A 301 17.08 -17.70 18.30
CA GLU A 301 17.86 -17.76 17.05
C GLU A 301 16.99 -18.06 15.84
N THR A 302 16.13 -19.09 15.92
CA THR A 302 15.20 -19.43 14.83
C THR A 302 14.25 -18.27 14.49
N GLN A 303 13.81 -17.50 15.49
CA GLN A 303 12.96 -16.33 15.27
C GLN A 303 13.73 -15.23 14.52
N ILE A 304 14.99 -14.97 14.91
CA ILE A 304 15.86 -13.99 14.23
C ILE A 304 16.09 -14.41 12.77
N ASP A 305 16.43 -15.68 12.53
CA ASP A 305 16.63 -16.21 11.17
C ASP A 305 15.36 -16.08 10.31
N THR A 306 14.19 -16.33 10.91
CA THR A 306 12.90 -16.18 10.23
C THR A 306 12.64 -14.73 9.84
N ILE A 307 12.93 -13.78 10.74
CA ILE A 307 12.77 -12.34 10.45
C ILE A 307 13.72 -11.96 9.31
N LEU A 308 15.01 -12.29 9.40
CA LEU A 308 16.00 -11.98 8.38
C LEU A 308 15.64 -12.56 7.01
N CYS A 309 15.20 -13.82 6.96
CA CYS A 309 14.82 -14.48 5.72
C CYS A 309 13.60 -13.79 5.08
N LYS A 310 12.57 -13.45 5.87
CA LYS A 310 11.34 -12.82 5.37
C LYS A 310 11.49 -11.34 5.05
N THR A 311 12.35 -10.61 5.74
CA THR A 311 12.64 -9.21 5.38
C THR A 311 13.53 -9.12 4.16
N ARG A 312 14.37 -10.13 3.92
CA ARG A 312 15.22 -10.18 2.72
C ARG A 312 14.39 -10.17 1.44
N THR A 313 13.26 -10.87 1.39
CA THR A 313 12.42 -10.91 0.17
C THR A 313 11.94 -9.52 -0.25
N LEU A 314 11.69 -8.61 0.69
CA LEU A 314 11.31 -7.22 0.39
C LEU A 314 12.35 -6.46 -0.45
N PHE A 315 13.63 -6.77 -0.23
CA PHE A 315 14.74 -6.10 -0.89
C PHE A 315 15.07 -6.70 -2.25
N PHE A 316 14.72 -7.98 -2.47
CA PHE A 316 15.02 -8.71 -3.70
C PHE A 316 13.85 -8.75 -4.70
N ASP A 317 12.65 -8.29 -4.31
CA ASP A 317 11.54 -8.06 -5.24
C ASP A 317 11.76 -6.82 -6.14
N SER A 318 12.81 -6.02 -5.87
CA SER A 318 13.26 -4.93 -6.72
C SER A 318 14.01 -5.49 -7.93
N CYS A 319 13.26 -5.79 -9.01
CA CYS A 319 13.75 -6.20 -10.32
C CYS A 319 14.66 -7.44 -10.26
N ALA A 320 14.13 -8.59 -10.67
CA ALA A 320 15.00 -9.67 -11.14
C ALA A 320 15.82 -9.12 -12.33
N ILE A 321 17.01 -8.62 -12.04
CA ILE A 321 17.99 -8.23 -13.05
C ILE A 321 18.27 -9.55 -13.78
N LEU A 322 17.79 -9.64 -15.01
CA LEU A 322 18.05 -10.81 -15.85
C LEU A 322 19.58 -10.98 -15.92
N ASN A 323 20.05 -12.20 -15.65
CA ASN A 323 21.47 -12.52 -15.77
C ASN A 323 21.96 -12.13 -17.17
N SER A 324 23.20 -11.63 -17.28
CA SER A 324 23.78 -11.16 -18.55
C SER A 324 23.58 -12.15 -19.69
N ASP A 325 23.70 -13.45 -19.43
CA ASP A 325 23.56 -14.50 -20.45
C ASP A 325 22.13 -14.59 -21.01
N VAL A 326 21.11 -14.48 -20.16
CA VAL A 326 19.68 -14.48 -20.55
C VAL A 326 19.30 -13.14 -21.17
N PHE A 327 19.88 -12.05 -20.66
CA PHE A 327 19.74 -10.73 -21.25
C PHE A 327 20.30 -10.73 -22.68
N ASP A 328 21.47 -11.32 -22.93
CA ASP A 328 22.10 -11.36 -24.25
C ASP A 328 21.27 -12.19 -25.25
N GLU A 329 20.67 -13.31 -24.82
CA GLU A 329 19.74 -14.11 -25.63
C GLU A 329 18.46 -13.35 -26.03
N ILE A 330 17.90 -12.55 -25.10
CA ILE A 330 16.70 -11.72 -25.35
C ILE A 330 17.08 -10.38 -26.04
N SER A 331 18.33 -9.93 -25.90
CA SER A 331 18.82 -8.63 -26.38
C SER A 331 18.88 -8.52 -27.89
N GLY A 332 18.94 -9.65 -28.61
CA GLY A 332 18.85 -9.67 -30.06
C GLY A 332 17.55 -9.06 -30.59
N ASP A 333 16.46 -9.21 -29.82
CA ASP A 333 15.12 -8.70 -30.15
C ASP A 333 14.76 -7.40 -29.40
N LEU A 334 15.60 -6.95 -28.46
CA LEU A 334 15.42 -5.68 -27.79
C LEU A 334 15.81 -4.53 -28.72
N LYS A 335 14.85 -3.65 -28.99
CA LYS A 335 15.06 -2.46 -29.81
C LYS A 335 16.09 -1.54 -29.14
N LYS A 336 17.20 -1.29 -29.83
CA LYS A 336 18.21 -0.32 -29.40
C LYS A 336 17.68 1.08 -29.68
N GLU A 337 17.74 1.94 -28.67
CA GLU A 337 17.24 3.32 -28.72
C GLU A 337 17.74 4.08 -29.96
N LYS A 338 19.07 4.11 -30.17
CA LYS A 338 19.67 4.81 -31.31
C LYS A 338 19.15 4.31 -32.66
N THR A 339 19.08 2.99 -32.83
CA THR A 339 18.61 2.38 -34.07
C THR A 339 17.13 2.69 -34.34
N GLU A 340 16.29 2.69 -33.30
CA GLU A 340 14.88 3.03 -33.47
C GLU A 340 14.66 4.53 -33.74
N ILE A 341 15.49 5.40 -33.15
CA ILE A 341 15.50 6.83 -33.46
C ILE A 341 15.91 7.06 -34.92
N ASP A 342 16.96 6.39 -35.39
CA ASP A 342 17.42 6.51 -36.78
C ASP A 342 16.33 5.99 -37.75
N ASN A 343 15.76 4.81 -37.49
CA ASN A 343 14.64 4.26 -38.25
C ASN A 343 13.43 5.22 -38.28
N TYR A 344 13.11 5.85 -37.15
CA TYR A 344 12.04 6.84 -37.04
C TYR A 344 12.35 8.08 -37.87
N MET A 345 13.59 8.59 -37.81
CA MET A 345 14.02 9.75 -38.59
C MET A 345 13.97 9.46 -40.09
N GLU A 346 14.39 8.27 -40.53
CA GLU A 346 14.28 7.85 -41.93
C GLU A 346 12.82 7.71 -42.41
N GLU A 347 11.93 7.19 -41.55
CA GLU A 347 10.51 7.09 -41.88
C GLU A 347 9.85 8.47 -42.03
N LYS A 348 10.23 9.42 -41.16
CA LYS A 348 9.60 10.75 -41.10
C LYS A 348 10.27 11.80 -42.00
N ALA A 349 11.57 11.71 -42.26
CA ALA A 349 12.30 12.61 -43.16
C ALA A 349 12.58 11.92 -44.49
N LYS A 350 11.73 12.17 -45.50
CA LYS A 350 11.91 11.58 -46.83
C LYS A 350 12.37 12.63 -47.82
N GLU A 351 13.26 12.22 -48.72
CA GLU A 351 13.65 13.03 -49.85
C GLU A 351 12.49 13.08 -50.86
N LEU A 352 12.01 14.28 -51.17
CA LEU A 352 10.93 14.48 -52.12
C LEU A 352 11.48 14.58 -53.55
N ARG A 353 12.62 15.27 -53.69
CA ARG A 353 13.41 15.48 -54.92
C ARG A 353 14.87 15.74 -54.52
N PRO A 354 15.83 15.64 -55.45
CA PRO A 354 17.24 15.91 -55.14
C PRO A 354 17.42 17.25 -54.40
N ASN A 355 18.04 17.20 -53.22
CA ASN A 355 18.28 18.35 -52.32
C ASN A 355 17.01 19.01 -51.75
N VAL A 356 15.87 18.32 -51.70
CA VAL A 356 14.64 18.81 -51.05
C VAL A 356 14.03 17.70 -50.20
N TRP A 357 14.12 17.87 -48.89
CA TRP A 357 13.61 16.93 -47.89
C TRP A 357 12.26 17.41 -47.36
N ILE A 358 11.40 16.49 -46.97
CA ILE A 358 10.15 16.80 -46.28
C ILE A 358 10.08 16.05 -44.95
N CYS A 359 9.78 16.79 -43.88
CA CYS A 359 9.47 16.20 -42.58
C CYS A 359 7.96 15.95 -42.50
N HIS A 360 7.55 14.69 -42.31
CA HIS A 360 6.14 14.30 -42.22
C HIS A 360 5.47 14.69 -40.90
N ILE A 361 6.25 15.07 -39.88
CA ILE A 361 5.75 15.53 -38.59
C ILE A 361 5.29 16.99 -38.72
N CYS A 362 6.20 17.88 -39.11
CA CYS A 362 5.90 19.32 -39.18
C CYS A 362 5.38 19.76 -40.56
N LYS A 363 5.39 18.87 -41.57
CA LYS A 363 4.98 19.11 -42.95
C LYS A 363 5.75 20.24 -43.65
N LYS A 364 6.95 20.56 -43.16
CA LYS A 364 7.86 21.56 -43.76
C LYS A 364 8.88 20.89 -44.67
N LYS A 365 9.33 21.64 -45.66
CA LYS A 365 10.40 21.26 -46.59
C LYS A 365 11.71 21.89 -46.16
N PHE A 366 12.80 21.15 -46.31
CA PHE A 366 14.16 21.53 -45.95
C PHE A 366 15.10 21.34 -47.13
#